data_AF-A0A8S2XL81-F1
#
_entry.id   AF-A0A8S2XL81-F1
#
_cell.length_a   1.000
_cell.length_b   1.000
_cell.length_c   1.000
_cell.angle_alpha   90.00
_cell.angle_beta   90.00
_cell.angle_gamma   90.00
#
_symmetry.space_group_name_H-M   'P 1'
#
loop_
_entity.id
_entity.type
_entity.pdbx_description
1 polymer ?
#
loop_
_entity_poly.entity_id
_entity_poly.type
_entity_poly.pdbx_seq_one_letter_code
_entity_poly.pdbx_strand_id
1 'polypeptide(L)' 'FCFYLNQVRARLFRRDFRSNKWDSLEERFGTTVTSLQQEIPSAQSLKRIRLLRLMERFSGDVEEVRKFLQNVEERDHD' A
#
# COMPACT_ATOMS: atom_id res chain seq x y z
N PHE A 1 -13.05 7.08 34.61
CA PHE A 1 -13.67 6.01 33.79
C PHE A 1 -14.02 6.49 32.37
N CYS A 2 -14.70 7.63 32.20
CA CYS A 2 -15.10 8.18 30.88
C CYS A 2 -13.94 8.54 29.93
N PHE A 3 -12.79 8.99 30.45
CA PHE A 3 -11.63 9.36 29.61
C PHE A 3 -10.96 8.14 28.94
N TYR A 4 -10.93 7.00 29.62
CA TYR A 4 -10.35 5.76 29.11
C TYR A 4 -11.23 5.13 28.01
N LEU A 5 -12.54 5.14 28.22
CA LEU A 5 -13.52 4.68 27.21
C LEU A 5 -13.46 5.52 25.92
N ASN A 6 -13.27 6.84 26.04
CA ASN A 6 -13.07 7.71 24.86
C ASN A 6 -11.75 7.44 24.12
N GLN A 7 -10.66 7.17 24.82
CA GLN A 7 -9.40 6.80 24.16
C GLN A 7 -9.47 5.45 23.44
N VAL A 8 -10.12 4.45 24.04
CA VAL A 8 -10.31 3.14 23.42
C VAL A 8 -11.20 3.26 22.18
N ARG A 9 -12.32 4.01 22.26
CA ARG A 9 -13.18 4.30 21.11
C ARG A 9 -12.44 5.01 19.98
N ALA A 10 -11.64 6.04 20.29
CA ALA A 10 -10.86 6.75 19.28
C ALA A 10 -9.82 5.85 18.61
N ARG A 11 -9.22 4.91 19.34
CA ARG A 11 -8.29 3.91 18.78
C ARG A 11 -8.97 2.90 17.88
N LEU A 12 -10.14 2.38 18.28
CA LEU A 12 -10.94 1.46 17.46
C LEU A 12 -11.41 2.14 16.18
N PHE A 13 -11.95 3.36 16.28
CA PHE A 13 -12.42 4.11 15.11
C PHE A 13 -11.31 4.39 14.09
N ARG A 14 -10.11 4.77 14.55
CA ARG A 14 -8.94 4.95 13.64
C ARG A 14 -8.50 3.64 12.98
N ARG A 15 -8.65 2.52 13.69
CA ARG A 15 -8.32 1.19 13.15
C ARG A 15 -9.32 0.79 12.07
N ASP A 16 -10.61 1.00 12.31
CA ASP A 16 -11.68 0.68 11.35
C ASP A 16 -11.57 1.54 10.09
N PHE A 17 -11.33 2.85 10.25
CA PHE A 17 -11.10 3.74 9.12
C PHE A 17 -9.88 3.32 8.29
N ARG A 18 -8.79 2.92 8.96
CA ARG A 18 -7.59 2.44 8.30
C ARG A 18 -7.83 1.10 7.58
N SER A 19 -8.60 0.18 8.16
CA SER A 19 -8.97 -1.09 7.53
C SER A 19 -9.75 -0.84 6.25
N ASN A 20 -10.83 -0.07 6.34
CA ASN A 20 -11.69 0.24 5.20
C ASN A 20 -10.93 0.91 4.05
N LYS A 21 -9.93 1.75 4.37
CA LYS A 21 -9.07 2.36 3.37
C LYS A 21 -8.23 1.32 2.63
N TRP A 22 -7.64 0.34 3.32
CA TRP A 22 -6.85 -0.71 2.66
C TRP A 22 -7.73 -1.62 1.84
N ASP A 23 -8.90 -1.99 2.37
CA ASP A 23 -9.87 -2.84 1.66
C ASP A 23 -10.31 -2.18 0.35
N SER A 24 -10.55 -0.86 0.36
CA SER A 24 -10.88 -0.09 -0.85
C SER A 24 -9.71 0.00 -1.85
N LEU A 25 -8.47 0.17 -1.38
CA LEU A 25 -7.31 0.16 -2.27
C LEU A 25 -7.04 -1.22 -2.85
N GLU A 26 -7.27 -2.27 -2.07
CA GLU A 26 -7.13 -3.67 -2.48
C GLU A 26 -8.17 -4.02 -3.54
N GLU A 27 -9.42 -3.57 -3.38
CA GLU A 27 -10.47 -3.73 -4.39
C GLU A 27 -10.11 -3.04 -5.71
N ARG A 28 -9.53 -1.84 -5.63
CA ARG A 28 -9.20 -1.03 -6.82
C ARG A 28 -7.91 -1.44 -7.52
N PHE A 29 -6.89 -1.83 -6.76
CA PHE A 29 -5.53 -2.01 -7.28
C PHE A 29 -4.94 -3.39 -6.98
N GLY A 30 -5.64 -4.27 -6.25
CA GLY A 30 -5.10 -5.55 -5.81
C GLY A 30 -4.68 -6.47 -6.96
N THR A 31 -5.42 -6.46 -8.08
CA THR A 31 -5.08 -7.22 -9.29
C THR A 31 -3.80 -6.68 -9.94
N THR A 32 -3.70 -5.35 -10.08
CA THR A 32 -2.51 -4.67 -10.60
C THR A 32 -1.29 -4.89 -9.72
N VAL A 33 -1.45 -4.81 -8.39
CA VAL A 33 -0.38 -5.08 -7.45
C VAL A 33 0.13 -6.52 -7.58
N THR A 34 -0.78 -7.50 -7.75
CA THR A 34 -0.38 -8.88 -8.00
C THR A 34 0.39 -9.04 -9.32
N SER A 35 -0.04 -8.40 -10.41
CA SER A 35 0.70 -8.44 -11.69
C SER A 35 2.06 -7.76 -11.57
N LEU A 36 2.16 -6.60 -10.92
CA LEU A 36 3.44 -5.93 -10.65
C LEU A 36 4.40 -6.82 -9.84
N GLN A 37 3.90 -7.58 -8.86
CA GLN A 37 4.73 -8.54 -8.12
C GLN A 37 5.17 -9.72 -8.99
N GLN A 38 4.39 -10.14 -9.96
CA GLN A 38 4.79 -11.21 -10.87
C GLN A 38 5.80 -10.73 -11.91
N GLU A 39 5.65 -9.50 -12.41
CA GLU A 39 6.48 -8.92 -13.46
C GLU A 39 7.83 -8.41 -12.94
N ILE A 40 7.88 -7.90 -11.70
CA ILE A 40 9.05 -7.21 -11.16
C ILE A 40 9.56 -7.95 -9.90
N PRO A 41 10.76 -8.55 -9.92
CA PRO A 41 11.33 -9.24 -8.76
C PRO A 41 11.46 -8.33 -7.52
N SER A 42 11.88 -7.08 -7.69
CA SER A 42 11.97 -6.12 -6.58
C SER A 42 10.61 -5.84 -5.93
N ALA A 43 9.51 -5.87 -6.68
CA ALA A 43 8.15 -5.72 -6.13
C ALA A 43 7.71 -6.91 -5.25
N GLN A 44 8.25 -8.12 -5.47
CA GLN A 44 7.96 -9.30 -4.64
C GLN A 44 8.47 -9.12 -3.20
N SER A 45 9.62 -8.47 -3.04
CA SER A 45 10.20 -8.17 -1.73
C SER A 45 9.39 -7.13 -0.95
N LEU A 46 8.58 -6.31 -1.64
CA LEU A 46 7.79 -5.28 -1.01
C LEU A 46 6.51 -5.85 -0.40
N LYS A 47 6.23 -5.42 0.84
CA LYS A 47 4.93 -5.68 1.47
C LYS A 47 3.82 -5.14 0.57
N ARG A 48 2.79 -5.95 0.33
CA ARG A 48 1.61 -5.59 -0.50
C ARG A 48 1.02 -4.21 -0.17
N ILE A 49 0.90 -3.89 1.13
CA ILE A 49 0.44 -2.58 1.62
C ILE A 49 1.27 -1.41 1.07
N ARG A 50 2.58 -1.61 0.87
CA ARG A 50 3.47 -0.59 0.32
C ARG A 50 3.23 -0.38 -1.17
N LEU A 51 2.95 -1.44 -1.94
CA LEU A 51 2.56 -1.33 -3.34
C LEU A 51 1.20 -0.65 -3.50
N LEU A 52 0.20 -0.98 -2.67
CA LEU A 52 -1.08 -0.27 -2.67
C LEU A 52 -0.92 1.23 -2.38
N ARG A 53 0.00 1.61 -1.48
CA ARG A 53 0.32 3.03 -1.24
C ARG A 53 1.01 3.68 -2.42
N LEU A 54 1.87 2.97 -3.14
CA LEU A 54 2.50 3.50 -4.35
C LEU A 54 1.44 3.70 -5.44
N MET A 55 0.56 2.72 -5.64
CA MET A 55 -0.60 2.86 -6.53
C MET A 55 -1.46 4.06 -6.14
N GLU A 56 -1.79 4.24 -4.86
CA GLU A 56 -2.52 5.42 -4.38
C GLU A 56 -1.75 6.72 -4.66
N ARG A 57 -0.44 6.75 -4.40
CA ARG A 57 0.43 7.92 -4.58
C ARG A 57 0.50 8.37 -6.03
N PHE A 58 0.58 7.42 -6.95
CA PHE A 58 0.63 7.66 -8.40
C PHE A 58 -0.76 7.66 -9.03
N SER A 59 -1.83 7.83 -8.24
CA SER A 59 -3.22 7.87 -8.70
C SER A 59 -3.67 6.66 -9.52
N GLY A 60 -3.02 5.52 -9.34
CA GLY A 60 -3.28 4.29 -10.09
C GLY A 60 -2.45 4.12 -11.37
N ASP A 61 -1.51 5.02 -11.68
CA ASP A 61 -0.63 4.89 -12.84
C ASP A 61 0.41 3.78 -12.62
N VAL A 62 0.21 2.68 -13.34
CA VAL A 62 1.03 1.46 -13.24
C VAL A 62 2.43 1.69 -13.81
N GLU A 63 2.56 2.50 -14.86
CA GLU A 63 3.84 2.75 -15.51
C GLU A 63 4.74 3.63 -14.65
N GLU A 64 4.18 4.63 -13.96
CA GLU A 64 4.95 5.41 -13.00
C GLU A 64 5.40 4.56 -11.80
N VAL A 65 4.53 3.69 -11.29
CA VAL A 65 4.89 2.73 -10.23
C VAL A 65 6.00 1.79 -10.70
N ARG A 66 5.91 1.26 -11.92
CA ARG A 66 6.92 0.38 -12.50
C ARG A 66 8.28 1.08 -12.60
N LYS A 67 8.32 2.28 -13.20
CA LYS A 67 9.55 3.09 -13.32
C LYS A 67 10.16 3.39 -11.95
N PHE A 68 9.31 3.73 -10.97
CA PHE A 68 9.78 3.99 -9.61
C PHE A 68 10.43 2.76 -8.97
N LEU A 69 9.85 1.57 -9.15
CA LEU A 69 10.38 0.32 -8.61
C LEU A 69 11.70 -0.08 -9.28
N GLN A 70 11.80 0.07 -10.60
CA GLN A 70 13.05 -0.16 -11.35
C GLN A 70 14.18 0.78 -10.90
N ASN A 71 13.89 2.08 -10.73
CA ASN A 71 14.86 3.05 -10.22
C ASN A 71 15.30 2.81 -8.76
N VAL A 72 14.54 2.04 -7.99
CA VAL A 72 14.94 1.62 -6.64
C VAL A 72 15.89 0.42 -6.73
N GLU A 73 15.57 -0.55 -7.57
CA GLU A 73 16.41 -1.73 -7.81
C GLU A 73 17.79 -1.36 -8.37
N GLU A 74 17.86 -0.40 -9.29
CA GLU A 74 19.13 0.11 -9.84
C GLU A 74 20.02 0.75 -8.75
N ARG A 75 19.43 1.36 -7.71
CA ARG A 75 20.19 2.01 -6.63
C ARG A 75 20.62 1.07 -5.51
N ASP A 76 19.95 -0.08 -5.38
CA ASP A 76 20.32 -1.10 -4.39
C ASP A 76 21.44 -2.03 -4.91
N HIS A 77 21.79 -1.91 -6.20
CA HIS A 77 22.82 -2.71 -6.88
C HIS A 77 24.17 -1.98 -7.11
N ASP A 78 24.27 -0.69 -6.76
CA ASP A 78 25.52 0.12 -6.73
C ASP A 78 26.10 0.19 -5.30
#